data_AF-A0A4Y2FWY5-F1
#
_entry.id   AF-A0A4Y2FWY5-F1
#
_cell.length_a   1.000
_cell.length_b   1.000
_cell.length_c   1.000
_cell.angle_alpha   90.00
_cell.angle_beta   90.00
_cell.angle_gamma   90.00
#
_symmetry.space_group_name_H-M   'P 1'
#
loop_
_entity.id
_entity.type
_entity.pdbx_description
1 polymer ?
#
loop_
_entity_poly.entity_id
_entity_poly.type
_entity_poly.pdbx_seq_one_letter_code
_entity_poly.pdbx_strand_id
1 'polypeptide(L)'
;MKSLKKKLSEAEKAAWLAFKSVCTHFLGNKKAENYEDLVGDMGKCFRVMSCNKPLKLHFLDSHLDFFLQNLGSISDEHGERFHQDISMFEKRFSGRWNRIILAEYC
;
A
#
# COMPACT_ATOMS: atom_id res chain seq x y z
N MET A 1 -10.40 7.86 5.41
CA MET A 1 -8.99 8.33 5.48
C MET A 1 -8.78 9.71 6.12
N LYS A 2 -9.68 10.71 5.91
CA LYS A 2 -9.56 12.05 6.53
C LYS A 2 -9.59 12.05 8.07
N SER A 3 -10.29 11.11 8.73
CA SER A 3 -10.35 11.05 10.20
C SER A 3 -9.09 10.48 10.87
N LEU A 4 -8.34 9.60 10.18
CA LEU A 4 -7.08 9.02 10.70
C LEU A 4 -5.99 10.09 10.85
N LYS A 5 -5.86 11.00 9.87
CA LYS A 5 -4.84 12.08 9.91
C LYS A 5 -4.97 13.01 11.11
N LYS A 6 -6.17 13.15 11.70
CA LYS A 6 -6.40 13.95 12.92
C LYS A 6 -5.94 13.26 14.20
N LYS A 7 -5.70 11.94 14.19
CA LYS A 7 -5.36 11.14 15.37
C LYS A 7 -3.88 10.73 15.45
N LEU A 8 -3.09 10.98 14.41
CA LEU A 8 -1.69 10.62 14.35
C LEU A 8 -0.81 11.69 15.01
N SER A 9 0.19 11.24 15.76
CA SER A 9 1.33 12.04 16.22
C SER A 9 2.13 12.60 15.03
N GLU A 10 3.02 13.55 15.31
CA GLU A 10 3.88 14.14 14.27
C GLU A 10 4.83 13.09 13.66
N ALA A 11 5.40 12.21 14.49
CA ALA A 11 6.25 11.12 14.05
C ALA A 11 5.50 10.13 13.13
N GLU A 12 4.27 9.74 13.50
CA GLU A 12 3.44 8.87 12.67
C GLU A 12 3.04 9.53 11.35
N LYS A 13 2.75 10.83 11.36
CA LYS A 13 2.47 11.58 10.12
C LYS A 13 3.69 11.61 9.21
N ALA A 14 4.89 11.81 9.77
CA ALA A 14 6.14 11.81 9.01
C ALA A 14 6.39 10.43 8.37
N ALA A 15 6.28 9.35 9.14
CA ALA A 15 6.43 8.00 8.61
C ALA A 15 5.38 7.66 7.53
N TRP A 16 4.13 8.09 7.74
CA TRP A 16 3.07 7.91 6.75
C TRP A 16 3.33 8.68 5.43
N LEU A 17 3.91 9.88 5.53
CA LEU A 17 4.30 10.65 4.34
C LEU A 17 5.48 10.01 3.61
N ALA A 18 6.49 9.55 4.34
CA ALA A 18 7.64 8.83 3.77
C ALA A 18 7.19 7.54 3.07
N PHE A 19 6.31 6.76 3.71
CA PHE A 19 5.73 5.55 3.11
C PHE A 19 5.00 5.83 1.79
N LYS A 20 4.14 6.87 1.76
CA LYS A 20 3.47 7.26 0.50
C LYS A 20 4.45 7.69 -0.58
N SER A 21 5.54 8.36 -0.20
CA SER A 21 6.59 8.75 -1.15
C SER A 21 7.19 7.50 -1.80
N VAL A 22 7.57 6.50 -0.99
CA VAL A 22 8.06 5.20 -1.47
C VAL A 22 7.04 4.51 -2.39
N CYS A 23 5.76 4.46 -2.02
CA CYS A 23 4.73 3.88 -2.89
C CYS A 23 4.61 4.59 -4.25
N THR A 24 4.73 5.91 -4.27
CA THR A 24 4.50 6.72 -5.47
C THR A 24 5.70 6.74 -6.41
N HIS A 25 6.90 6.72 -5.84
CA HIS A 25 8.15 6.95 -6.57
C HIS A 25 9.02 5.71 -6.72
N PHE A 26 8.72 4.61 -6.02
CA PHE A 26 9.45 3.35 -6.16
C PHE A 26 8.53 2.16 -6.41
N LEU A 27 7.53 1.95 -5.55
CA LEU A 27 6.71 0.73 -5.61
C LEU A 27 5.53 0.78 -6.60
N GLY A 28 5.39 1.88 -7.34
CA GLY A 28 4.32 2.09 -8.31
C GLY A 28 4.74 1.73 -9.73
N ASN A 29 4.26 2.53 -10.68
CA ASN A 29 4.54 2.33 -12.10
C ASN A 29 5.94 2.80 -12.54
N LYS A 30 6.69 3.44 -11.64
CA LYS A 30 8.01 4.00 -11.90
C LYS A 30 8.93 3.76 -10.72
N LYS A 31 10.20 3.51 -11.04
CA LYS A 31 11.33 3.48 -10.11
C LYS A 31 12.16 4.76 -10.30
N ALA A 32 12.04 5.69 -9.36
CA ALA A 32 12.82 6.92 -9.33
C ALA A 32 14.28 6.62 -9.00
N GLU A 33 15.22 7.38 -9.57
CA GLU A 33 16.66 7.15 -9.38
C GLU A 33 17.09 7.22 -7.91
N ASN A 34 16.44 8.06 -7.10
CA ASN A 34 16.72 8.23 -5.67
C ASN A 34 15.92 7.25 -4.77
N TYR A 35 15.55 6.06 -5.26
CA TYR A 35 14.73 5.11 -4.51
C TYR A 35 15.39 4.66 -3.19
N GLU A 36 16.72 4.57 -3.14
CA GLU A 36 17.47 4.19 -1.94
C GLU A 36 17.29 5.23 -0.83
N ASP A 37 17.40 6.51 -1.17
CA ASP A 37 17.19 7.62 -0.22
C ASP A 37 15.76 7.60 0.31
N LEU A 38 14.77 7.36 -0.56
CA LEU A 38 13.36 7.30 -0.17
C LEU A 38 13.10 6.19 0.85
N VAL A 39 13.67 4.99 0.64
CA VAL A 39 13.52 3.86 1.56
C VAL A 39 14.32 4.11 2.85
N GLY A 40 15.52 4.67 2.75
CA GLY A 40 16.35 5.04 3.89
C GLY A 40 15.67 6.06 4.80
N ASP A 41 15.07 7.11 4.24
CA ASP A 41 14.33 8.13 4.98
C ASP A 41 13.07 7.56 5.64
N MET A 42 12.34 6.71 4.93
CA MET A 42 11.23 5.96 5.53
C MET A 42 11.72 5.12 6.73
N GLY A 43 12.85 4.43 6.59
CA GLY A 43 13.47 3.65 7.67
C GLY A 43 13.83 4.50 8.90
N LYS A 44 14.35 5.72 8.70
CA LYS A 44 14.61 6.68 9.78
C LYS A 44 13.31 7.08 10.50
N CYS A 45 12.24 7.36 9.77
CA CYS A 45 10.94 7.68 10.38
C CYS A 45 10.39 6.54 11.24
N PHE A 46 10.48 5.29 10.78
CA PHE A 46 10.04 4.13 11.57
C PHE A 46 10.89 3.90 12.82
N ARG A 47 12.19 4.20 12.77
CA ARG A 47 13.07 4.15 13.96
C ARG A 47 12.67 5.20 14.99
N VAL A 48 12.31 6.41 14.58
CA VAL A 48 11.83 7.48 15.47
C VAL A 48 10.52 7.09 16.16
N MET A 49 9.66 6.32 15.48
CA MET A 49 8.45 5.76 16.08
C MET A 49 8.71 4.60 17.06
N SER A 50 9.97 4.29 17.40
CA SER A 50 10.37 3.15 18.24
C SER A 50 9.79 1.81 17.75
N CYS A 51 9.50 1.70 16.45
CA CYS A 51 8.98 0.48 15.85
C CYS A 51 10.14 -0.43 15.50
N ASN A 52 10.07 -1.71 15.86
CA ASN A 52 10.93 -2.72 15.27
C ASN A 52 10.73 -2.69 13.75
N LYS A 53 11.81 -2.79 12.95
CA LYS A 53 11.71 -2.84 11.48
C LYS A 53 10.76 -4.00 11.11
N PRO A 54 9.54 -3.72 10.58
CA PRO A 54 8.63 -4.78 10.22
C PRO A 54 9.26 -5.62 9.10
N LEU A 55 8.93 -6.91 9.04
CA LEU A 55 9.51 -7.84 8.07
C LEU A 55 9.47 -7.32 6.64
N LYS A 56 8.35 -6.70 6.24
CA LYS A 56 8.19 -6.09 4.91
C LYS A 56 9.18 -4.95 4.66
N LEU A 57 9.46 -4.11 5.66
CA LEU A 57 10.45 -3.05 5.56
C LEU A 57 11.87 -3.61 5.49
N HIS A 58 12.16 -4.64 6.30
CA HIS A 58 13.46 -5.32 6.25
C HIS A 58 13.71 -5.95 4.87
N PHE A 59 12.72 -6.65 4.33
CA PHE A 59 12.78 -7.24 2.98
C PHE A 59 13.00 -6.17 1.91
N LEU A 60 12.23 -5.09 1.97
CA LEU A 60 12.36 -3.96 1.04
C LEU A 60 13.77 -3.37 1.06
N ASP A 61 14.28 -3.05 2.25
CA ASP A 61 15.61 -2.46 2.48
C ASP A 61 16.76 -3.39 2.03
N SER A 62 16.59 -4.71 2.19
CA SER A 62 17.63 -5.70 1.83
C SER A 62 17.64 -6.07 0.36
N HIS A 63 16.54 -5.83 -0.37
CA HIS A 63 16.34 -6.34 -1.72
C HIS A 63 15.84 -5.23 -2.67
N LEU A 64 16.36 -4.02 -2.55
CA LEU A 64 15.95 -2.91 -3.43
C LEU A 64 16.19 -3.21 -4.92
N ASP A 65 17.25 -3.95 -5.23
CA ASP A 65 17.62 -4.33 -6.61
C ASP A 65 16.73 -5.43 -7.20
N PHE A 66 15.98 -6.16 -6.37
CA PHE A 66 15.02 -7.16 -6.83
C PHE A 66 13.84 -6.53 -7.59
N PHE A 67 13.50 -5.28 -7.28
CA PHE A 67 12.32 -4.62 -7.83
C PHE A 67 12.57 -4.03 -9.22
N LEU A 68 11.70 -4.43 -10.15
CA LEU A 68 11.65 -3.94 -11.54
C LEU A 68 11.23 -2.48 -11.63
N GLN A 69 11.43 -1.88 -12.81
CA GLN A 69 11.17 -0.46 -13.04
C GLN A 69 9.67 -0.09 -12.99
N ASN A 70 8.79 -1.05 -13.29
CA ASN A 70 7.34 -0.90 -13.22
C ASN A 70 6.75 -2.06 -12.40
N LEU A 71 6.48 -1.82 -11.11
CA LEU A 71 5.88 -2.83 -10.24
C LEU A 71 4.36 -2.87 -10.36
N GLY A 72 3.72 -1.76 -10.70
CA GLY A 72 2.27 -1.72 -10.81
C GLY A 72 1.72 -2.63 -11.92
N SER A 73 2.52 -2.98 -12.93
CA SER A 73 2.12 -3.96 -13.95
C SER A 73 2.17 -5.41 -13.48
N ILE A 74 2.88 -5.70 -12.38
CA ILE A 74 3.04 -7.07 -11.83
C ILE A 74 2.42 -7.22 -10.44
N SER A 75 1.94 -6.11 -9.86
CA SER A 75 1.34 -6.12 -8.53
C SER A 75 -0.03 -6.79 -8.58
N ASP A 76 -0.45 -7.33 -7.44
CA ASP A 76 -1.81 -7.88 -7.27
C ASP A 76 -2.84 -6.78 -6.95
N GLU A 77 -2.56 -5.52 -7.31
CA GLU A 77 -3.47 -4.40 -7.01
C GLU A 77 -4.85 -4.61 -7.62
N HIS A 78 -4.91 -5.20 -8.82
CA HIS A 78 -6.17 -5.53 -9.48
C HIS A 78 -6.93 -6.66 -8.77
N GLY A 79 -6.25 -7.73 -8.34
CA GLY A 79 -6.85 -8.82 -7.59
C GLY A 79 -7.40 -8.36 -6.25
N GLU A 80 -6.61 -7.58 -5.51
CA GLU A 80 -7.05 -6.97 -4.24
C GLU A 80 -8.23 -6.02 -4.42
N ARG A 81 -8.26 -5.25 -5.51
CA ARG A 81 -9.41 -4.40 -5.84
C ARG A 81 -10.66 -5.22 -6.10
N PHE A 82 -10.54 -6.28 -6.87
CA PHE A 82 -11.63 -7.21 -7.16
C PHE A 82 -12.19 -7.84 -5.87
N HIS A 83 -11.34 -8.27 -4.94
CA HIS A 83 -11.78 -8.77 -3.63
C HIS A 83 -12.57 -7.73 -2.82
N GLN A 84 -12.14 -6.47 -2.84
CA GLN A 84 -12.87 -5.38 -2.17
C GLN A 84 -14.24 -5.13 -2.81
N ASP A 85 -14.30 -5.10 -4.14
CA ASP A 85 -15.54 -4.87 -4.87
C ASP A 85 -16.54 -6.02 -4.62
N ILE A 86 -16.10 -7.29 -4.68
CA ILE A 86 -16.94 -8.45 -4.29
C ILE A 86 -17.44 -8.32 -2.86
N SER A 87 -16.56 -8.00 -1.89
CA SER A 87 -16.97 -7.88 -0.49
C SER A 87 -18.05 -6.81 -0.29
N MET A 88 -18.01 -5.72 -1.07
CA MET A 88 -19.07 -4.70 -1.06
C MET A 88 -20.38 -5.24 -1.66
N PHE A 89 -20.31 -6.00 -2.75
CA PHE A 89 -21.47 -6.66 -3.35
C PHE A 89 -22.11 -7.66 -2.38
N GLU A 90 -21.34 -8.56 -1.78
CA GLU A 90 -21.84 -9.52 -0.80
C GLU A 90 -22.54 -8.84 0.38
N LYS A 91 -21.96 -7.74 0.90
CA LYS A 91 -22.57 -6.95 1.97
C LYS A 91 -23.90 -6.32 1.55
N ARG A 92 -23.95 -5.71 0.35
CA ARG A 92 -25.18 -5.11 -0.19
C ARG A 92 -26.32 -6.13 -0.27
N PHE A 93 -25.99 -7.37 -0.62
CA PHE A 93 -26.97 -8.44 -0.80
C PHE A 93 -27.05 -9.42 0.39
N SER A 94 -26.45 -9.07 1.53
CA SER A 94 -26.45 -9.91 2.76
C SER A 94 -25.99 -11.36 2.52
N GLY A 95 -25.00 -11.55 1.65
CA GLY A 95 -24.47 -12.87 1.27
C GLY A 95 -25.39 -13.70 0.36
N ARG A 96 -26.50 -13.13 -0.13
CA ARG A 96 -27.45 -13.86 -1.00
C ARG A 96 -27.00 -13.81 -2.46
N TRP A 97 -26.36 -14.86 -2.94
CA TRP A 97 -26.06 -15.03 -4.36
C TRP A 97 -27.34 -15.27 -5.18
N ASN A 98 -27.77 -14.28 -5.96
CA ASN A 98 -28.94 -14.40 -6.84
C ASN A 98 -28.62 -13.88 -8.26
N ARG A 99 -29.53 -14.14 -9.22
CA ARG A 99 -29.37 -13.71 -10.62
C ARG A 99 -29.26 -12.18 -10.79
N ILE A 100 -29.72 -11.39 -9.81
CA ILE A 100 -29.62 -9.93 -9.83
C ILE A 100 -28.17 -9.49 -9.56
N ILE A 101 -27.45 -10.18 -8.66
CA ILE A 101 -26.01 -9.92 -8.44
C ILE A 101 -25.20 -10.14 -9.71
N LEU A 102 -25.47 -11.24 -10.43
CA LEU A 102 -24.81 -11.53 -11.71
C LEU A 102 -25.11 -10.47 -12.78
N ALA A 103 -26.32 -9.90 -12.78
CA ALA A 103 -26.70 -8.84 -13.71
C ALA A 103 -26.05 -7.48 -13.38
N GLU A 104 -25.73 -7.20 -12.12
CA GLU A 104 -25.00 -5.97 -11.71
C GLU A 104 -23.48 -6.06 -11.95
N TYR A 105 -22.97 -7.22 -12.36
CA TYR A 105 -21.54 -7.44 -12.58
C TYR A 105 -21.07 -7.05 -14.00
N CYS A 106 -21.99 -6.88 -14.95
CA CYS A 106 -21.73 -6.45 -16.33
C CYS A 106 -21.82 -4.92 -16.49
#